data_AF-A0A7J4TNT1-F1
#
_entry.id   AF-A0A7J4TNT1-F1
#
_cell.length_a   1.000
_cell.length_b   1.000
_cell.length_c   1.000
_cell.angle_alpha   90.00
_cell.angle_beta   90.00
_cell.angle_gamma   90.00
#
_symmetry.space_group_name_H-M   'P 1'
#
loop_
_entity.id
_entity.type
_entity.pdbx_description
1 polymer ?
#
loop_
_entity_poly.entity_id
_entity_poly.type
_entity_poly.pdbx_seq_one_letter_code
_entity_poly.pdbx_strand_id
1 'polypeptide(L)'
;MDLINAFILLLHPVLATLLLVWIWWQYSWRRKSYELKGEQRNEARSRHEIMGERLLYSSFGVIAIAFMARATVAWRSGEPVISSLMPQSLHGFMGPVGLGLLYALARMGRKARDARMDGEKFSHHRIKHGRAADLIVVLVFIHAFLGFLYLFMVLE
;
A
#
# COMPACT_ATOMS: atom_id res chain seq x y z
N MET A 1 -19.98 2.73 -20.19
CA MET A 1 -18.74 1.95 -20.49
C MET A 1 -19.08 0.54 -21.00
N ASP A 2 -18.25 -0.09 -21.86
CA ASP A 2 -18.42 -1.51 -22.21
C ASP A 2 -17.89 -2.47 -21.11
N LEU A 3 -18.40 -3.70 -21.08
CA LEU A 3 -18.08 -4.67 -20.02
C LEU A 3 -16.59 -4.96 -19.90
N ILE A 4 -15.84 -5.02 -21.00
CA ILE A 4 -14.40 -5.34 -20.98
C ILE A 4 -13.65 -4.20 -20.31
N ASN A 5 -13.95 -2.95 -20.68
CA ASN A 5 -13.34 -1.77 -20.05
C ASN A 5 -13.65 -1.69 -18.55
N ALA A 6 -14.89 -2.04 -18.16
CA ALA A 6 -15.27 -2.09 -16.74
C ALA A 6 -14.45 -3.14 -15.98
N PHE A 7 -14.30 -4.35 -16.51
CA PHE A 7 -13.46 -5.39 -15.91
C PHE A 7 -12.00 -4.96 -15.77
N ILE A 8 -11.44 -4.29 -16.78
CA ILE A 8 -10.05 -3.79 -16.75
C ILE A 8 -9.87 -2.77 -15.62
N LEU A 9 -10.80 -1.82 -15.48
CA LEU A 9 -10.71 -0.77 -14.44
C LEU A 9 -10.97 -1.30 -13.03
N LEU A 10 -11.80 -2.34 -12.89
CA LEU A 10 -12.09 -2.99 -11.61
C LEU A 10 -10.93 -3.84 -11.07
N LEU A 11 -9.91 -4.14 -11.87
CA LEU A 11 -8.75 -4.91 -11.42
C LEU A 11 -8.00 -4.20 -10.28
N HIS A 12 -7.77 -2.90 -10.41
CA HIS A 12 -7.11 -2.09 -9.39
C HIS A 12 -7.84 -2.11 -8.02
N PRO A 13 -9.13 -1.74 -7.92
CA PRO A 13 -9.82 -1.66 -6.62
C PRO A 13 -9.95 -3.02 -5.94
N VAL A 14 -10.07 -4.11 -6.69
CA VAL A 14 -10.04 -5.48 -6.13
C VAL A 14 -8.68 -5.76 -5.49
N LEU A 15 -7.59 -5.53 -6.22
CA LEU A 15 -6.24 -5.75 -5.68
C LEU A 15 -5.90 -4.79 -4.54
N ALA A 16 -6.35 -3.53 -4.62
CA ALA A 16 -6.20 -2.55 -3.56
C ALA A 16 -6.92 -2.99 -2.28
N THR A 17 -8.11 -3.59 -2.38
CA THR A 17 -8.83 -4.14 -1.24
C THR A 17 -8.05 -5.28 -0.56
N LEU A 18 -7.42 -6.17 -1.34
CA LEU A 18 -6.53 -7.19 -0.80
C LEU A 18 -5.32 -6.57 -0.08
N LEU A 19 -4.75 -5.49 -0.62
CA LEU A 19 -3.68 -4.74 0.05
C LEU A 19 -4.15 -4.08 1.35
N LEU A 20 -5.38 -3.55 1.42
CA LEU A 20 -5.94 -2.99 2.66
C LEU A 20 -5.99 -4.03 3.78
N VAL A 21 -6.45 -5.24 3.46
CA VAL A 21 -6.45 -6.36 4.41
C VAL A 21 -5.03 -6.68 4.88
N TRP A 22 -4.08 -6.72 3.96
CA TRP A 22 -2.67 -6.97 4.31
C TRP A 22 -2.08 -5.84 5.17
N ILE A 23 -2.33 -4.57 4.84
CA ILE A 23 -1.93 -3.41 5.64
C ILE A 23 -2.51 -3.51 7.05
N TRP A 24 -3.77 -3.89 7.18
CA TRP A 24 -4.40 -4.09 8.48
C TRP A 24 -3.71 -5.18 9.31
N TRP A 25 -3.33 -6.30 8.68
CA TRP A 25 -2.55 -7.34 9.36
C TRP A 25 -1.15 -6.87 9.75
N GLN A 26 -0.47 -6.10 8.90
CA GLN A 26 0.83 -5.50 9.23
C GLN A 26 0.69 -4.51 10.39
N TYR A 27 -0.37 -3.73 10.43
CA TYR A 27 -0.66 -2.78 11.51
C TYR A 27 -0.93 -3.49 12.84
N SER A 28 -1.73 -4.57 12.78
CA SER A 28 -2.09 -5.40 13.93
C SER A 28 -0.89 -6.10 14.59
N TRP A 29 0.25 -6.19 13.90
CA TRP A 29 1.49 -6.72 14.47
C TRP A 29 1.88 -6.05 15.78
N ARG A 30 1.68 -4.72 15.91
CA ARG A 30 2.03 -4.01 17.15
C ARG A 30 1.41 -4.67 18.37
N ARG A 31 0.10 -4.93 18.33
CA ARG A 31 -0.65 -5.60 19.41
C ARG A 31 -0.15 -7.02 19.61
N LYS A 32 -0.10 -7.81 18.52
CA LYS A 32 0.33 -9.23 18.55
C LYS A 32 1.76 -9.40 19.11
N SER A 33 2.64 -8.43 18.92
CA SER A 33 4.02 -8.48 19.39
C SER A 33 4.17 -8.43 20.92
N TYR A 34 3.14 -7.99 21.64
CA TYR A 34 3.09 -7.99 23.11
C TYR A 34 2.57 -9.31 23.68
N GLU A 35 1.75 -10.04 22.92
CA GLU A 35 1.16 -11.32 23.32
C GLU A 35 2.15 -12.48 23.15
N LEU A 36 2.97 -12.44 22.09
CA LEU A 36 3.93 -13.50 21.77
C LEU A 36 5.22 -13.39 22.61
N LYS A 37 5.80 -14.55 22.97
CA LYS A 37 7.06 -14.65 23.73
C LYS A 37 8.05 -15.61 23.04
N GLY A 38 9.32 -15.53 23.46
CA GLY A 38 10.37 -16.44 23.04
C GLY A 38 10.54 -16.56 21.52
N GLU A 39 10.71 -17.80 21.05
CA GLU A 39 10.94 -18.14 19.65
C GLU A 39 9.76 -17.74 18.74
N GLN A 40 8.52 -17.97 19.18
CA GLN A 40 7.33 -17.60 18.41
C GLN A 40 7.29 -16.10 18.08
N ARG A 41 7.74 -15.25 19.01
CA ARG A 41 7.85 -13.81 18.78
C ARG A 41 8.94 -13.48 17.75
N ASN A 42 10.07 -14.18 17.80
CA ASN A 42 11.17 -13.98 16.86
C ASN A 42 10.77 -14.37 15.43
N GLU A 43 10.12 -15.52 15.27
CA GLU A 43 9.63 -16.00 13.98
C GLU A 43 8.54 -15.07 13.41
N ALA A 44 7.56 -14.68 14.24
CA ALA A 44 6.52 -13.76 13.81
C ALA A 44 7.07 -12.36 13.45
N ARG A 45 8.11 -11.90 14.14
CA ARG A 45 8.82 -10.65 13.80
C ARG A 45 9.53 -10.77 12.46
N SER A 46 10.26 -11.86 12.22
CA SER A 46 10.91 -12.11 10.93
C SER A 46 9.90 -12.12 9.78
N ARG A 47 8.75 -12.78 9.98
CA ARG A 47 7.64 -12.73 9.02
C ARG A 47 7.13 -11.31 8.77
N HIS A 48 6.92 -10.51 9.83
CA HIS A 48 6.51 -9.12 9.68
C HIS A 48 7.52 -8.31 8.85
N GLU A 49 8.82 -8.46 9.12
CA GLU A 49 9.89 -7.78 8.38
C GLU A 49 9.87 -8.16 6.88
N ILE A 50 9.79 -9.47 6.56
CA ILE A 50 9.73 -9.95 5.16
C ILE A 50 8.44 -9.50 4.47
N MET A 51 7.30 -9.62 5.14
CA MET A 51 6.00 -9.25 4.57
C MET A 51 5.86 -7.74 4.39
N GLY A 52 6.52 -6.93 5.22
CA GLY A 52 6.59 -5.48 5.03
C GLY A 52 7.29 -5.08 3.73
N GLU A 53 8.39 -5.75 3.38
CA GLU A 53 9.06 -5.52 2.08
C GLU A 53 8.20 -5.97 0.91
N ARG A 54 7.58 -7.16 1.02
CA ARG A 54 6.67 -7.65 -0.03
C ARG A 54 5.48 -6.72 -0.22
N LEU A 55 4.92 -6.17 0.86
CA LEU A 55 3.82 -5.21 0.80
C LEU A 55 4.20 -3.95 -0.01
N LEU A 56 5.43 -3.45 0.13
CA LEU A 56 5.93 -2.32 -0.67
C LEU A 56 5.96 -2.64 -2.16
N TYR A 57 6.54 -3.79 -2.54
CA TYR A 57 6.59 -4.22 -3.95
C TYR A 57 5.20 -4.52 -4.52
N SER A 58 4.33 -5.16 -3.74
CA SER A 58 2.94 -5.40 -4.13
C SER A 58 2.16 -4.08 -4.31
N SER A 59 2.40 -3.08 -3.46
CA SER A 59 1.79 -1.76 -3.61
C SER A 59 2.24 -1.06 -4.89
N PHE A 60 3.53 -1.11 -5.23
CA PHE A 60 4.03 -0.64 -6.53
C PHE A 60 3.34 -1.37 -7.69
N GLY A 61 3.22 -2.70 -7.61
CA GLY A 61 2.54 -3.51 -8.63
C GLY A 61 1.08 -3.12 -8.83
N VAL A 62 0.32 -2.93 -7.75
CA VAL A 62 -1.09 -2.50 -7.84
C VAL A 62 -1.24 -1.10 -8.45
N ILE A 63 -0.33 -0.18 -8.11
CA ILE A 63 -0.31 1.15 -8.73
C ILE A 63 0.00 1.03 -10.23
N ALA A 64 1.01 0.24 -10.62
CA ALA A 64 1.35 0.01 -12.02
C ALA A 64 0.16 -0.58 -12.80
N ILE A 65 -0.57 -1.53 -12.21
CA ILE A 65 -1.80 -2.08 -12.79
C ILE A 65 -2.87 -1.01 -12.99
N ALA A 66 -3.04 -0.07 -12.06
CA ALA A 66 -3.99 1.04 -12.23
C ALA A 66 -3.64 1.93 -13.43
N PHE A 67 -2.36 2.27 -13.61
CA PHE A 67 -1.90 3.04 -14.77
C PHE A 67 -2.04 2.27 -16.08
N MET A 68 -1.69 0.97 -16.09
CA MET A 68 -1.86 0.11 -17.26
C MET A 68 -3.34 -0.01 -17.65
N ALA A 69 -4.24 -0.22 -16.68
CA ALA A 69 -5.68 -0.29 -16.92
C ALA A 69 -6.21 0.99 -17.60
N ARG A 70 -5.79 2.17 -17.10
CA ARG A 70 -6.14 3.47 -17.71
C ARG A 70 -5.62 3.59 -19.14
N ALA A 71 -4.36 3.26 -19.38
CA ALA A 71 -3.77 3.29 -20.71
C ALA A 71 -4.48 2.34 -21.69
N THR A 72 -4.80 1.12 -21.25
CA THR A 72 -5.48 0.12 -22.08
C THR A 72 -6.88 0.58 -22.46
N VAL A 73 -7.64 1.14 -21.51
CA VAL A 73 -8.99 1.67 -21.79
C VAL A 73 -8.93 2.87 -22.73
N ALA A 74 -8.00 3.81 -22.52
CA ALA A 74 -7.82 4.95 -23.41
C ALA A 74 -7.49 4.52 -24.83
N TRP A 75 -6.55 3.57 -24.99
CA TRP A 75 -6.20 3.01 -26.29
C TRP A 75 -7.39 2.32 -26.98
N ARG A 76 -8.16 1.50 -26.25
CA ARG A 76 -9.37 0.84 -26.78
C ARG A 76 -10.47 1.81 -27.19
N SER A 77 -10.51 2.97 -26.56
CA SER A 77 -11.53 4.00 -26.77
C SER A 77 -11.10 5.07 -27.78
N GLY A 78 -9.88 4.97 -28.34
CA GLY A 78 -9.33 5.96 -29.27
C GLY A 78 -8.90 7.28 -28.60
N GLU A 79 -8.73 7.29 -27.28
CA GLU A 79 -8.34 8.47 -26.50
C GLU A 79 -6.80 8.60 -26.38
N PRO A 80 -6.26 9.83 -26.16
CA PRO A 80 -4.83 10.02 -26.01
C PRO A 80 -4.29 9.36 -24.72
N VAL A 81 -3.50 8.29 -24.88
CA VAL A 81 -2.97 7.49 -23.76
C VAL A 81 -2.19 8.33 -22.75
N ILE A 82 -1.31 9.23 -23.19
CA ILE A 82 -0.47 10.05 -22.29
C ILE A 82 -1.34 10.92 -21.37
N SER A 83 -2.43 11.48 -21.89
CA SER A 83 -3.35 12.29 -21.09
C SER A 83 -4.08 11.46 -20.03
N SER A 84 -4.46 10.22 -20.36
CA SER A 84 -5.16 9.31 -19.44
C SER A 84 -4.32 8.87 -18.22
N LEU A 85 -2.99 8.94 -18.35
CA LEU A 85 -2.03 8.62 -17.29
C LEU A 85 -1.82 9.78 -16.31
N MET A 86 -2.19 11.01 -16.66
CA MET A 86 -2.08 12.12 -15.72
C MET A 86 -3.15 11.98 -14.63
N PRO A 87 -2.78 12.05 -13.33
CA PRO A 87 -3.77 12.03 -12.26
C PRO A 87 -4.73 13.22 -12.37
N GLN A 88 -6.03 12.94 -12.46
CA GLN A 88 -7.08 13.95 -12.56
C GLN A 88 -7.84 14.15 -11.25
N SER A 89 -7.50 13.39 -10.19
CA SER A 89 -8.21 13.40 -8.91
C SER A 89 -7.24 13.28 -7.75
N LEU A 90 -7.69 13.69 -6.57
CA LEU A 90 -6.93 13.49 -5.32
C LEU A 90 -6.56 12.02 -5.11
N HIS A 91 -7.48 11.09 -5.38
CA HIS A 91 -7.21 9.66 -5.31
C HIS A 91 -6.05 9.25 -6.25
N GLY A 92 -6.05 9.74 -7.50
CA GLY A 92 -4.98 9.48 -8.45
C GLY A 92 -3.60 9.97 -7.97
N PHE A 93 -3.53 11.17 -7.39
CA PHE A 93 -2.28 11.71 -6.82
C PHE A 93 -1.81 10.95 -5.58
N MET A 94 -2.74 10.44 -4.77
CA MET A 94 -2.41 9.71 -3.54
C MET A 94 -1.71 8.37 -3.79
N GLY A 95 -1.85 7.75 -4.98
CA GLY A 95 -1.14 6.51 -5.31
C GLY A 95 0.40 6.67 -5.24
N PRO A 96 1.02 7.52 -6.08
CA PRO A 96 2.45 7.79 -6.03
C PRO A 96 2.94 8.35 -4.68
N VAL A 97 2.18 9.28 -4.08
CA VAL A 97 2.53 9.85 -2.77
C VAL A 97 2.52 8.78 -1.68
N GLY A 98 1.48 7.95 -1.65
CA GLY A 98 1.33 6.83 -0.72
C GLY A 98 2.46 5.82 -0.85
N LEU A 99 2.89 5.50 -2.07
CA LEU A 99 4.05 4.64 -2.31
C LEU A 99 5.35 5.23 -1.74
N GLY A 100 5.58 6.53 -1.95
CA GLY A 100 6.73 7.23 -1.37
C GLY A 100 6.75 7.17 0.16
N LEU A 101 5.58 7.39 0.79
CA LEU A 101 5.43 7.28 2.24
C LEU A 101 5.62 5.83 2.73
N LEU A 102 5.10 4.84 2.01
CA LEU A 102 5.28 3.43 2.34
C LEU A 102 6.76 3.01 2.22
N TYR A 103 7.47 3.50 1.20
CA TYR A 103 8.92 3.30 1.07
C TYR A 103 9.67 3.90 2.27
N ALA A 104 9.31 5.11 2.70
CA ALA A 104 9.89 5.72 3.89
C ALA A 104 9.61 4.89 5.15
N LEU A 105 8.38 4.39 5.31
CA LEU A 105 8.00 3.51 6.42
C LEU A 105 8.80 2.20 6.42
N ALA A 106 8.97 1.57 5.26
CA ALA A 106 9.77 0.36 5.09
C ALA A 106 11.25 0.62 5.46
N ARG A 107 11.81 1.75 5.03
CA ARG A 107 13.17 2.18 5.40
C ARG A 107 13.31 2.35 6.92
N MET A 108 12.32 2.89 7.60
CA MET A 108 12.33 3.00 9.07
C MET A 108 12.27 1.62 9.74
N GLY A 109 11.50 0.68 9.17
CA GLY A 109 11.44 -0.71 9.61
C GLY A 109 12.80 -1.40 9.49
N ARG A 110 13.49 -1.25 8.35
CA ARG A 110 14.86 -1.76 8.15
C ARG A 110 15.84 -1.21 9.18
N LYS A 111 15.83 0.10 9.44
CA LYS A 111 16.68 0.71 10.49
C LYS A 111 16.43 0.11 11.88
N ALA A 112 15.18 -0.17 12.23
CA ALA A 112 14.85 -0.80 13.51
C ALA A 112 15.31 -2.28 13.58
N ARG A 113 15.24 -3.00 12.46
CA ARG A 113 15.77 -4.36 12.32
C ARG A 113 17.30 -4.38 12.45
N ASP A 114 17.98 -3.54 11.68
CA ASP A 114 19.44 -3.53 11.57
C ASP A 114 20.05 -3.18 12.94
N ALA A 115 19.60 -2.09 13.58
CA ALA A 115 20.01 -1.73 14.94
C ALA A 115 19.78 -2.87 15.97
N ARG A 116 18.69 -3.65 15.81
CA ARG A 116 18.43 -4.81 16.67
C ARG A 116 19.42 -5.95 16.41
N MET A 117 19.77 -6.20 15.15
CA MET A 117 20.73 -7.25 14.77
C MET A 117 22.15 -6.89 15.23
N ASP A 118 22.48 -5.61 15.24
CA ASP A 118 23.78 -5.09 15.68
C ASP A 118 23.89 -4.97 17.22
N GLY A 119 22.84 -5.32 17.96
CA GLY A 119 22.82 -5.22 19.43
C GLY A 119 22.65 -3.80 19.97
N GLU A 120 22.35 -2.83 19.11
CA GLU A 120 22.15 -1.43 19.46
C GLU A 120 20.76 -1.13 20.06
N LYS A 121 20.62 0.05 20.68
CA LYS A 121 19.34 0.53 21.20
C LYS A 121 18.36 0.84 20.05
N PHE A 122 17.49 -0.10 19.72
CA PHE A 122 16.52 0.03 18.61
C PHE A 122 15.12 0.58 19.01
N SER A 123 14.86 0.81 20.30
CA SER A 123 13.53 1.18 20.80
C SER A 123 12.96 2.45 20.17
N HIS A 124 13.81 3.47 19.98
CA HIS A 124 13.45 4.73 19.33
C HIS A 124 13.07 4.53 17.86
N HIS A 125 13.84 3.73 17.12
CA HIS A 125 13.56 3.40 15.73
C HIS A 125 12.21 2.67 15.60
N ARG A 126 11.95 1.71 16.48
CA ARG A 126 10.67 0.99 16.54
C ARG A 126 9.49 1.93 16.81
N ILE A 127 9.62 2.84 17.78
CA ILE A 127 8.56 3.80 18.12
C ILE A 127 8.27 4.73 16.95
N LYS A 128 9.32 5.30 16.32
CA LYS A 128 9.16 6.15 15.14
C LYS A 128 8.46 5.42 13.99
N HIS A 129 8.89 4.20 13.67
CA HIS A 129 8.26 3.37 12.65
C HIS A 129 6.78 3.12 12.98
N GLY A 130 6.48 2.78 14.24
CA GLY A 130 5.10 2.63 14.70
C GLY A 130 4.27 3.89 14.46
N ARG A 131 4.72 5.05 14.94
CA ARG A 131 3.95 6.31 14.77
C ARG A 131 3.74 6.67 13.30
N ALA A 132 4.73 6.41 12.44
CA ALA A 132 4.57 6.57 11.00
C ALA A 132 3.54 5.59 10.42
N ALA A 133 3.50 4.34 10.90
CA ALA A 133 2.49 3.37 10.50
C ALA A 133 1.07 3.81 10.90
N ASP A 134 0.89 4.44 12.06
CA ASP A 134 -0.40 5.00 12.49
C ASP A 134 -0.91 6.03 11.48
N LEU A 135 -0.04 6.95 11.03
CA LEU A 135 -0.37 7.94 10.00
C LEU A 135 -0.70 7.28 8.66
N ILE A 136 0.11 6.31 8.23
CA ILE A 136 -0.10 5.60 6.95
C ILE A 136 -1.46 4.90 6.93
N VAL A 137 -1.85 4.23 8.01
CA VAL A 137 -3.14 3.53 8.06
C VAL A 137 -4.31 4.50 7.87
N VAL A 138 -4.28 5.66 8.53
CA VAL A 138 -5.32 6.70 8.34
C VAL A 138 -5.35 7.19 6.90
N LEU A 139 -4.19 7.53 6.32
CA LEU A 139 -4.11 8.00 4.94
C LEU A 139 -4.60 6.96 3.93
N VAL A 140 -4.29 5.69 4.16
CA VAL A 140 -4.71 4.57 3.31
C VAL A 140 -6.22 4.37 3.36
N PHE A 141 -6.86 4.51 4.54
CA PHE A 141 -8.32 4.46 4.63
C PHE A 141 -8.99 5.64 3.91
N ILE A 142 -8.45 6.86 4.05
CA ILE A 142 -8.93 8.02 3.30
C ILE A 142 -8.77 7.79 1.79
N HIS A 143 -7.61 7.28 1.35
CA HIS A 143 -7.34 6.96 -0.05
C HIS A 143 -8.33 5.93 -0.61
N ALA A 144 -8.59 4.86 0.15
CA ALA A 144 -9.54 3.82 -0.23
C ALA A 144 -10.98 4.35 -0.31
N PHE A 145 -11.38 5.20 0.63
CA PHE A 145 -12.69 5.86 0.60
C PHE A 145 -12.84 6.76 -0.64
N LEU A 146 -11.84 7.58 -0.95
CA LEU A 146 -11.85 8.39 -2.18
C LEU A 146 -11.88 7.52 -3.45
N GLY A 147 -11.17 6.38 -3.44
CA GLY A 147 -11.20 5.41 -4.54
C GLY A 147 -12.58 4.78 -4.73
N PHE A 148 -13.25 4.45 -3.62
CA PHE A 148 -14.63 3.97 -3.64
C PHE A 148 -15.58 5.00 -4.24
N LEU A 149 -15.48 6.28 -3.85
CA LEU A 149 -16.27 7.34 -4.48
C LEU A 149 -15.95 7.50 -5.97
N TYR A 150 -14.67 7.34 -6.34
CA TYR A 150 -14.22 7.44 -7.73
C TYR A 150 -14.75 6.30 -8.62
N LEU A 151 -15.09 5.13 -8.04
CA LEU A 151 -15.71 4.03 -8.80
C LEU A 151 -17.01 4.45 -9.47
N PHE A 152 -17.86 5.21 -8.78
CA PHE A 152 -19.14 5.66 -9.33
C PHE A 152 -18.92 6.59 -10.53
N MET A 153 -17.97 7.52 -10.44
CA MET A 153 -17.65 8.44 -11.55
C MET A 153 -17.04 7.75 -12.78
N VAL A 154 -16.41 6.59 -12.61
CA VAL A 154 -15.72 5.88 -13.70
C VAL A 154 -16.60 4.82 -14.37
N LEU A 155 -17.57 4.27 -13.63
CA LEU A 155 -18.43 3.20 -14.11
C LEU A 155 -19.75 3.70 -14.72
N GLU A 156 -20.13 4.95 -14.46
CA GLU A 156 -21.17 5.69 -15.19
C GLU A 156 -20.74 5.94 -16.66
#